data_AF-A0A9P8FS96-F1
#
_entry.id   AF-A0A9P8FS96-F1
#
_cell.length_a   1.000
_cell.length_b   1.000
_cell.length_c   1.000
_cell.angle_alpha   90.00
_cell.angle_beta   90.00
_cell.angle_gamma   90.00
#
_symmetry.space_group_name_H-M   'P 1'
#
loop_
_entity.id
_entity.type
_entity.pdbx_description
1 polymer ?
#
loop_
_entity_poly.entity_id
_entity_poly.type
_entity_poly.pdbx_seq_one_letter_code
_entity_poly.pdbx_strand_id
1 'polypeptide(L)'
;MPSLSSYILASAGASLVNAQFGNFGSPYPNTTYPGFESENPYTIEGSKSFQWSPPKYPSPWGEGSGDWKESYAKARALVSQLTLEEKVNLTSGVGTNQGNCVGQTGSVPRHGINGLCLQDSPVGVRLTDGNSVFPAGVNVAATWDRGLAYARGRGMGQEHYGKGVDMQLGPVAGPLGRAPAGGRNWEGFSPDPYLTGLMFAESIKGIQSAGVMTSAKHFIAYEQEHFRQSQEAKNWGFNVTESITANLDDVTLHELYLWPFADGIRAGATSIMCSYNQVNSSQSCQNSYILNHILKNELGFQGFVVSDWYGTHSGVSSILAGLDMSMPGDPVQEFGNHGGALFGSNMTIAVINGTVPQWRLDDAAVRILAAWYYVGRDKNQVPVNFNSYSLDTYGYSHNAVGQGYGLINQHVDVRANHSQLIREIGSASTVLLKNVNNALPLTGKEKFTAVLGEDAFEDINGPNGFTDRAGDEGTLGMAWGSGSANFPYLVTPNTAIQNEVVGKNDGLYQSLRNNSNLDQAYSLAKQATDSAGV
;
A
#
# COMPACT_ATOMS: atom_id res chain seq x y z
N MET A 1 -56.60 19.91 -20.80
CA MET A 1 -57.22 19.07 -19.76
C MET A 1 -57.27 17.63 -20.25
N PRO A 2 -57.01 16.62 -19.40
CA PRO A 2 -55.83 15.74 -19.55
C PRO A 2 -56.12 14.22 -19.57
N SER A 3 -55.12 13.40 -19.98
CA SER A 3 -54.68 12.15 -19.31
C SER A 3 -53.40 11.61 -20.00
N LEU A 4 -52.22 11.56 -19.36
CA LEU A 4 -51.67 10.59 -18.38
C LEU A 4 -51.47 9.17 -18.93
N SER A 5 -50.23 8.82 -19.30
CA SER A 5 -49.53 7.58 -18.90
C SER A 5 -48.01 7.76 -19.08
N SER A 6 -47.28 7.47 -18.02
CA SER A 6 -45.86 7.74 -17.75
C SER A 6 -44.95 6.56 -18.09
N TYR A 7 -43.65 6.79 -18.30
CA TYR A 7 -42.45 6.02 -17.88
C TYR A 7 -41.22 6.63 -18.60
N ILE A 8 -40.50 7.59 -18.00
CA ILE A 8 -39.27 7.45 -17.18
C ILE A 8 -38.09 6.78 -17.92
N LEU A 9 -37.14 7.58 -18.41
CA LEU A 9 -35.69 7.50 -18.13
C LEU A 9 -34.95 8.59 -18.94
N ALA A 10 -34.84 9.77 -18.34
CA ALA A 10 -33.92 10.82 -18.75
C ALA A 10 -33.36 11.45 -17.47
N SER A 11 -32.13 11.07 -17.11
CA SER A 11 -31.33 11.76 -16.10
C SER A 11 -29.85 11.54 -16.37
N ALA A 12 -29.36 12.06 -17.49
CA ALA A 12 -28.00 12.57 -17.59
C ALA A 12 -28.02 13.98 -16.98
N GLY A 13 -27.74 14.06 -15.68
CA GLY A 13 -27.61 15.32 -14.95
C GLY A 13 -26.14 15.61 -14.71
N ALA A 14 -25.61 16.63 -15.38
CA ALA A 14 -24.35 17.26 -15.04
C ALA A 14 -24.32 17.60 -13.54
N SER A 15 -23.40 17.00 -12.78
CA SER A 15 -23.05 17.49 -11.46
C SER A 15 -22.02 18.61 -11.62
N LEU A 16 -22.54 19.82 -11.80
CA LEU A 16 -21.83 21.05 -11.51
C LEU A 16 -21.29 20.98 -10.08
N VAL A 17 -19.99 21.26 -9.95
CA VAL A 17 -19.31 21.60 -8.71
C VAL A 17 -20.08 22.74 -8.04
N ASN A 18 -20.87 22.40 -7.03
CA ASN A 18 -21.32 23.34 -6.02
C ASN A 18 -20.83 22.82 -4.69
N ALA A 19 -19.80 23.47 -4.17
CA ALA A 19 -19.36 23.36 -2.79
C ALA A 19 -20.57 23.65 -1.87
N GLN A 20 -21.21 22.59 -1.38
CA GLN A 20 -22.14 22.71 -0.26
C GLN A 20 -21.32 22.70 1.03
N PHE A 21 -21.06 23.89 1.54
CA PHE A 21 -20.89 24.11 2.97
C PHE A 21 -22.17 23.65 3.67
N GLY A 22 -22.20 22.39 4.07
CA GLY A 22 -23.30 21.75 4.79
C GLY A 22 -22.77 21.05 6.03
N ASN A 23 -23.32 21.42 7.18
CA ASN A 23 -23.03 20.90 8.51
C ASN A 23 -23.04 19.35 8.51
N PHE A 24 -21.87 18.71 8.65
CA PHE A 24 -21.72 17.26 8.65
C PHE A 24 -22.13 16.66 10.00
N GLY A 25 -23.42 16.35 10.15
CA GLY A 25 -23.81 15.25 11.04
C GLY A 25 -23.09 13.98 10.58
N SER A 26 -22.48 13.24 11.52
CA SER A 26 -21.61 12.10 11.23
C SER A 26 -22.25 11.11 10.22
N PRO A 27 -21.63 10.87 9.04
CA PRO A 27 -22.24 10.06 7.99
C PRO A 27 -22.17 8.54 8.22
N TYR A 28 -21.57 8.06 9.33
CA TYR A 28 -21.31 6.63 9.51
C TYR A 28 -21.86 6.10 10.85
N PRO A 29 -22.88 5.22 10.85
CA PRO A 29 -23.57 4.79 12.06
C PRO A 29 -22.71 3.98 13.06
N ASN A 30 -21.53 3.48 12.68
CA ASN A 30 -20.71 2.55 13.49
C ASN A 30 -19.25 3.02 13.72
N THR A 31 -18.99 4.32 13.72
CA THR A 31 -17.65 4.86 14.01
C THR A 31 -17.73 5.76 15.23
N THR A 32 -16.92 5.51 16.24
CA THR A 32 -16.84 6.39 17.41
C THR A 32 -15.64 7.32 17.32
N TYR A 33 -15.86 8.60 17.61
CA TYR A 33 -14.80 9.58 17.73
C TYR A 33 -14.65 9.95 19.22
N PRO A 34 -13.43 9.91 19.79
CA PRO A 34 -13.19 10.49 21.10
C PRO A 34 -13.52 12.00 21.07
N GLY A 35 -14.53 12.43 21.85
CA GLY A 35 -14.93 13.85 21.96
C GLY A 35 -16.05 14.32 21.03
N PHE A 36 -16.70 13.46 20.26
CA PHE A 36 -17.86 13.79 19.42
C PHE A 36 -19.14 13.16 19.99
N GLU A 37 -20.19 13.97 20.23
CA GLU A 37 -21.53 13.47 20.56
C GLU A 37 -22.35 13.30 19.26
N SER A 38 -22.53 12.06 18.83
CA SER A 38 -23.43 11.73 17.70
C SER A 38 -24.88 11.71 18.17
N GLU A 39 -25.82 12.27 17.40
CA GLU A 39 -27.27 12.14 17.63
C GLU A 39 -27.82 10.78 17.17
N ASN A 40 -27.01 9.95 16.51
CA ASN A 40 -27.42 8.63 16.02
C ASN A 40 -27.37 7.60 17.16
N PRO A 41 -28.51 6.99 17.55
CA PRO A 41 -28.59 6.07 18.69
C PRO A 41 -27.71 4.82 18.55
N TYR A 42 -27.46 4.32 17.33
CA TYR A 42 -26.56 3.18 17.10
C TYR A 42 -25.08 3.56 17.27
N THR A 43 -24.72 4.79 16.89
CA THR A 43 -23.39 5.36 17.13
C THR A 43 -23.17 5.63 18.62
N ILE A 44 -24.22 6.03 19.35
CA ILE A 44 -24.19 6.23 20.80
C ILE A 44 -23.97 4.90 21.56
N GLU A 45 -24.55 3.79 21.10
CA GLU A 45 -24.42 2.50 21.78
C GLU A 45 -23.05 1.83 21.51
N GLY A 46 -22.58 1.87 20.26
CA GLY A 46 -21.23 1.41 19.89
C GLY A 46 -20.08 2.31 20.40
N SER A 47 -20.37 3.58 20.70
CA SER A 47 -19.42 4.50 21.34
C SER A 47 -19.28 4.33 22.84
N LYS A 48 -20.30 3.77 23.49
CA LYS A 48 -20.35 3.68 24.96
C LYS A 48 -19.98 2.31 25.51
N SER A 49 -19.80 1.30 24.67
CA SER A 49 -19.51 -0.07 25.10
C SER A 49 -18.21 -0.61 24.48
N PHE A 50 -17.29 -1.07 25.34
CA PHE A 50 -16.10 -1.89 25.01
C PHE A 50 -14.98 -1.28 24.14
N GLN A 51 -14.65 0.01 24.30
CA GLN A 51 -13.48 0.64 23.67
C GLN A 51 -12.16 0.39 24.40
N TRP A 52 -11.84 -0.88 24.65
CA TRP A 52 -10.63 -1.22 25.38
C TRP A 52 -9.95 -2.45 24.79
N SER A 53 -8.71 -2.27 24.32
CA SER A 53 -7.84 -3.36 23.92
C SER A 53 -7.18 -4.01 25.15
N PRO A 54 -7.43 -5.31 25.43
CA PRO A 54 -6.85 -5.98 26.59
C PRO A 54 -5.33 -6.09 26.50
N PRO A 55 -4.58 -5.91 27.61
CA PRO A 55 -3.15 -6.13 27.61
C PRO A 55 -2.84 -7.63 27.44
N LYS A 56 -1.94 -7.96 26.52
CA LYS A 56 -1.47 -9.33 26.28
C LYS A 56 0.05 -9.35 26.19
N TYR A 57 0.66 -9.85 27.25
CA TYR A 57 2.11 -9.88 27.43
C TYR A 57 2.54 -11.24 28.03
N PRO A 58 3.79 -11.69 27.84
CA PRO A 58 4.86 -11.03 27.08
C PRO A 58 4.61 -11.06 25.56
N SER A 59 5.43 -10.32 24.79
CA SER A 59 5.49 -10.51 23.34
C SER A 59 6.06 -11.90 23.03
N PRO A 60 5.35 -12.77 22.29
CA PRO A 60 5.85 -14.10 21.96
C PRO A 60 7.14 -14.01 21.14
N TRP A 61 8.16 -14.73 21.57
CA TRP A 61 9.39 -14.87 20.79
C TRP A 61 9.18 -15.87 19.63
N GLY A 62 9.95 -15.69 18.57
CA GLY A 62 9.88 -16.57 17.41
C GLY A 62 10.54 -17.92 17.66
N GLU A 63 9.82 -19.00 17.35
CA GLU A 63 10.28 -20.37 17.59
C GLU A 63 11.07 -20.95 16.40
N GLY A 64 10.91 -20.38 15.21
CA GLY A 64 11.44 -20.96 13.97
C GLY A 64 10.68 -22.21 13.55
N SER A 65 9.36 -22.21 13.74
CA SER A 65 8.48 -23.34 13.40
C SER A 65 8.32 -23.51 11.88
N GLY A 66 8.15 -24.76 11.43
CA GLY A 66 7.91 -25.06 10.02
C GLY A 66 9.07 -24.63 9.11
N ASP A 67 8.74 -23.95 8.02
CA ASP A 67 9.70 -23.53 6.99
C ASP A 67 10.71 -22.48 7.49
N TRP A 68 10.46 -21.88 8.65
CA TRP A 68 11.33 -20.87 9.27
C TRP A 68 12.54 -21.45 10.02
N LYS A 69 12.61 -22.78 10.19
CA LYS A 69 13.62 -23.44 11.02
C LYS A 69 15.05 -23.10 10.65
N GLU A 70 15.39 -23.13 9.36
CA GLU A 70 16.76 -22.86 8.90
C GLU A 70 17.12 -21.37 9.06
N SER A 71 16.21 -20.48 8.67
CA SER A 71 16.44 -19.04 8.74
C SER A 71 16.58 -18.56 10.19
N TYR A 72 15.78 -19.11 11.11
CA TYR A 72 15.92 -18.85 12.54
C TYR A 72 17.24 -19.34 13.13
N ALA A 73 17.71 -20.53 12.72
CA ALA A 73 18.99 -21.05 13.19
C ALA A 73 20.14 -20.11 12.79
N LYS A 74 20.16 -19.63 11.54
CA LYS A 74 21.14 -18.64 11.05
C LYS A 74 21.01 -17.30 11.77
N ALA A 75 19.78 -16.80 11.90
CA ALA A 75 19.51 -15.53 12.57
C ALA A 75 19.98 -15.55 14.03
N ARG A 76 19.65 -16.59 14.81
CA ARG A 76 20.12 -16.72 16.20
C ARG A 76 21.64 -16.81 16.29
N ALA A 77 22.28 -17.57 15.40
CA ALA A 77 23.74 -17.69 15.36
C ALA A 77 24.40 -16.32 15.11
N LEU A 78 23.84 -15.50 14.22
CA LEU A 78 24.36 -14.15 13.95
C LEU A 78 24.03 -13.17 15.09
N VAL A 79 22.77 -13.11 15.55
CA VAL A 79 22.34 -12.20 16.64
C VAL A 79 23.12 -12.42 17.92
N SER A 80 23.52 -13.66 18.22
CA SER A 80 24.37 -13.98 19.37
C SER A 80 25.75 -13.31 19.34
N GLN A 81 26.20 -12.90 18.15
CA GLN A 81 27.49 -12.23 17.94
C GLN A 81 27.34 -10.71 17.88
N LEU A 82 26.13 -10.16 17.81
CA LEU A 82 25.88 -8.72 17.67
C LEU A 82 26.01 -7.97 18.98
N THR A 83 26.55 -6.76 18.93
CA THR A 83 26.49 -5.82 20.06
C THR A 83 25.06 -5.30 20.27
N LEU A 84 24.82 -4.61 21.38
CA LEU A 84 23.53 -3.99 21.64
C LEU A 84 23.17 -2.98 20.55
N GLU A 85 24.11 -2.14 20.15
CA GLU A 85 23.94 -1.08 19.15
C GLU A 85 23.69 -1.66 17.75
N GLU A 86 24.38 -2.75 17.40
CA GLU A 86 24.14 -3.44 16.12
C GLU A 86 22.72 -4.04 16.06
N LYS A 87 22.19 -4.54 17.19
CA LYS A 87 20.79 -4.98 17.26
C LYS A 87 19.81 -3.82 17.13
N VAL A 88 20.10 -2.68 17.79
CA VAL A 88 19.30 -1.45 17.68
C VAL A 88 19.31 -0.89 16.26
N ASN A 89 20.42 -0.97 15.54
CA ASN A 89 20.52 -0.54 14.14
C ASN A 89 19.56 -1.32 13.23
N LEU A 90 19.35 -2.61 13.49
CA LEU A 90 18.40 -3.43 12.71
C LEU A 90 16.94 -3.02 12.98
N THR A 91 16.62 -2.59 14.20
CA THR A 91 15.24 -2.28 14.62
C THR A 91 14.84 -0.82 14.42
N SER A 92 15.76 0.03 13.99
CA SER A 92 15.54 1.48 13.87
C SER A 92 15.86 1.96 12.46
N GLY A 93 14.91 2.63 11.83
CA GLY A 93 15.19 3.42 10.64
C GLY A 93 16.17 4.57 10.94
N VAL A 94 16.92 5.00 9.92
CA VAL A 94 17.93 6.07 10.06
C VAL A 94 17.34 7.48 9.98
N GLY A 95 16.03 7.59 9.80
CA GLY A 95 15.30 8.85 9.64
C GLY A 95 14.95 9.15 8.19
N THR A 96 14.00 10.06 8.02
CA THR A 96 13.51 10.46 6.71
C THR A 96 14.59 11.18 5.91
N ASN A 97 14.76 10.80 4.63
CA ASN A 97 15.73 11.44 3.73
C ASN A 97 17.20 11.32 4.19
N GLN A 98 17.50 10.31 5.02
CA GLN A 98 18.85 9.98 5.50
C GLN A 98 19.45 8.75 4.80
N GLY A 99 18.62 7.94 4.12
CA GLY A 99 19.03 6.81 3.30
C GLY A 99 18.56 6.97 1.84
N ASN A 100 18.78 5.94 1.03
CA ASN A 100 18.38 5.94 -0.38
C ASN A 100 16.91 5.53 -0.59
N CYS A 101 16.37 4.72 0.31
CA CYS A 101 15.02 4.15 0.22
C CYS A 101 14.03 4.96 1.07
N VAL A 102 12.72 4.79 0.86
CA VAL A 102 11.67 5.48 1.65
C VAL A 102 11.79 5.16 3.13
N GLY A 103 12.28 3.96 3.46
CA GLY A 103 12.78 3.61 4.79
C GLY A 103 14.08 2.82 4.68
N GLN A 104 15.02 3.07 5.58
CA GLN A 104 16.28 2.34 5.61
C GLN A 104 16.73 2.13 7.05
N THR A 105 17.10 0.91 7.43
CA THR A 105 17.63 0.64 8.78
C THR A 105 19.08 1.11 8.91
N GLY A 106 19.59 1.12 10.14
CA GLY A 106 21.04 1.16 10.37
C GLY A 106 21.73 -0.09 9.82
N SER A 107 23.05 0.00 9.63
CA SER A 107 23.90 -1.10 9.14
C SER A 107 24.58 -1.88 10.28
N VAL A 108 25.03 -3.09 9.97
CA VAL A 108 25.89 -3.92 10.83
C VAL A 108 27.16 -4.29 10.04
N PRO A 109 28.06 -3.30 9.81
CA PRO A 109 29.18 -3.44 8.87
C PRO A 109 30.20 -4.51 9.31
N ARG A 110 30.35 -4.76 10.61
CA ARG A 110 31.23 -5.80 11.15
C ARG A 110 30.88 -7.20 10.66
N HIS A 111 29.61 -7.41 10.28
CA HIS A 111 29.09 -8.65 9.73
C HIS A 111 28.63 -8.51 8.27
N GLY A 112 29.03 -7.42 7.60
CA GLY A 112 28.73 -7.20 6.18
C GLY A 112 27.25 -6.93 5.87
N ILE A 113 26.41 -6.63 6.86
CA ILE A 113 25.00 -6.30 6.62
C ILE A 113 24.88 -4.78 6.38
N ASN A 114 24.56 -4.40 5.14
CA ASN A 114 24.16 -3.03 4.83
C ASN A 114 22.81 -2.69 5.49
N GLY A 115 22.50 -1.39 5.61
CA GLY A 115 21.16 -0.97 6.05
C GLY A 115 20.10 -1.54 5.11
N LEU A 116 19.07 -2.16 5.68
CA LEU A 116 18.02 -2.81 4.90
C LEU A 116 17.18 -1.75 4.21
N CYS A 117 17.04 -1.88 2.89
CA CYS A 117 16.24 -0.98 2.07
C CYS A 117 14.77 -1.44 2.02
N LEU A 118 13.87 -0.59 2.51
CA LEU A 118 12.43 -0.81 2.50
C LEU A 118 11.82 0.15 1.48
N GLN A 119 11.16 -0.38 0.45
CA GLN A 119 10.67 0.42 -0.66
C GLN A 119 9.21 0.14 -1.03
N ASP A 120 8.45 1.22 -1.19
CA ASP A 120 7.12 1.19 -1.81
C ASP A 120 7.25 0.77 -3.29
N SER A 121 6.22 0.21 -3.91
CA SER A 121 4.82 0.17 -3.52
C SER A 121 4.19 -1.19 -3.85
N PRO A 122 2.89 -1.40 -3.57
CA PRO A 122 2.17 -2.61 -3.98
C PRO A 122 1.98 -2.76 -5.49
N VAL A 123 2.41 -1.81 -6.34
CA VAL A 123 2.23 -1.83 -7.81
C VAL A 123 3.52 -1.62 -8.62
N GLY A 124 4.68 -1.47 -7.99
CA GLY A 124 5.97 -1.25 -8.66
C GLY A 124 6.98 -0.56 -7.74
N VAL A 125 8.19 -0.28 -8.20
CA VAL A 125 9.19 0.43 -7.38
C VAL A 125 8.88 1.94 -7.38
N ARG A 126 8.58 2.50 -6.21
CA ARG A 126 8.24 3.92 -6.02
C ARG A 126 9.49 4.81 -6.08
N LEU A 127 9.31 6.04 -6.58
CA LEU A 127 10.31 7.12 -6.57
C LEU A 127 11.66 6.73 -7.23
N THR A 128 11.59 6.00 -8.34
CA THR A 128 12.76 5.66 -9.15
C THR A 128 12.41 5.78 -10.64
N ASP A 129 13.36 5.39 -11.49
CA ASP A 129 13.21 5.27 -12.93
C ASP A 129 13.52 3.83 -13.38
N GLY A 130 13.41 3.55 -14.69
CA GLY A 130 13.75 2.23 -15.23
C GLY A 130 12.93 1.07 -14.65
N ASN A 131 11.77 1.35 -14.06
CA ASN A 131 10.84 0.38 -13.47
C ASN A 131 9.54 0.29 -14.30
N SER A 132 8.72 -0.72 -14.02
CA SER A 132 7.37 -0.83 -14.56
C SER A 132 6.32 -0.33 -13.56
N VAL A 133 5.09 -0.17 -14.04
CA VAL A 133 3.89 0.01 -13.22
C VAL A 133 2.94 -1.14 -13.53
N PHE A 134 2.68 -1.98 -12.51
CA PHE A 134 1.78 -3.11 -12.61
C PHE A 134 0.33 -2.69 -12.30
N PRO A 135 -0.69 -3.45 -12.77
CA PRO A 135 -2.08 -3.17 -12.40
C PRO A 135 -2.28 -3.20 -10.89
N ALA A 136 -3.23 -2.41 -10.39
CA ALA A 136 -3.56 -2.31 -8.97
C ALA A 136 -4.04 -3.65 -8.37
N GLY A 137 -4.04 -3.76 -7.04
CA GLY A 137 -4.54 -4.96 -6.36
C GLY A 137 -5.99 -5.29 -6.74
N VAL A 138 -6.84 -4.27 -6.88
CA VAL A 138 -8.24 -4.45 -7.28
C VAL A 138 -8.38 -5.07 -8.68
N ASN A 139 -7.47 -4.75 -9.62
CA ASN A 139 -7.43 -5.40 -10.92
C ASN A 139 -7.04 -6.87 -10.80
N VAL A 140 -6.06 -7.20 -9.96
CA VAL A 140 -5.66 -8.59 -9.71
C VAL A 140 -6.83 -9.38 -9.14
N ALA A 141 -7.57 -8.81 -8.19
CA ALA A 141 -8.78 -9.44 -7.64
C ALA A 141 -9.83 -9.71 -8.73
N ALA A 142 -10.02 -8.75 -9.64
CA ALA A 142 -10.97 -8.89 -10.75
C ALA A 142 -10.60 -10.01 -11.74
N THR A 143 -9.34 -10.46 -11.79
CA THR A 143 -8.94 -11.62 -12.60
C THR A 143 -9.45 -12.96 -12.04
N TRP A 144 -9.66 -13.05 -10.72
CA TRP A 144 -9.88 -14.31 -9.99
C TRP A 144 -8.80 -15.38 -10.27
N ASP A 145 -7.61 -14.97 -10.72
CA ASP A 145 -6.54 -15.85 -11.17
C ASP A 145 -5.33 -15.81 -10.23
N ARG A 146 -5.12 -16.92 -9.51
CA ARG A 146 -3.99 -17.13 -8.60
C ARG A 146 -2.64 -17.09 -9.32
N GLY A 147 -2.58 -17.62 -10.54
CA GLY A 147 -1.37 -17.62 -11.36
C GLY A 147 -0.95 -16.22 -11.74
N LEU A 148 -1.90 -15.36 -12.13
CA LEU A 148 -1.63 -13.94 -12.42
C LEU A 148 -1.22 -13.16 -11.16
N ALA A 149 -1.83 -13.43 -10.00
CA ALA A 149 -1.41 -12.84 -8.73
C ALA A 149 0.04 -13.20 -8.38
N TYR A 150 0.41 -14.49 -8.49
CA TYR A 150 1.78 -14.95 -8.27
C TYR A 150 2.76 -14.35 -9.28
N ALA A 151 2.42 -14.37 -10.58
CA ALA A 151 3.28 -13.85 -11.64
C ALA A 151 3.54 -12.36 -11.47
N ARG A 152 2.50 -11.57 -11.13
CA ARG A 152 2.63 -10.15 -10.81
C ARG A 152 3.54 -9.93 -9.60
N GLY A 153 3.31 -10.68 -8.52
CA GLY A 153 4.16 -10.62 -7.32
C GLY A 153 5.63 -10.88 -7.67
N ARG A 154 5.90 -11.92 -8.48
CA ARG A 154 7.25 -12.26 -8.92
C ARG A 154 7.88 -11.17 -9.78
N GLY A 155 7.15 -10.61 -10.75
CA GLY A 155 7.64 -9.52 -11.59
C GLY A 155 8.01 -8.28 -10.77
N MET A 156 7.13 -7.88 -9.83
CA MET A 156 7.45 -6.78 -8.91
C MET A 156 8.66 -7.09 -8.03
N GLY A 157 8.75 -8.31 -7.47
CA GLY A 157 9.88 -8.74 -6.65
C GLY A 157 11.20 -8.70 -7.43
N GLN A 158 11.20 -9.08 -8.71
CA GLN A 158 12.38 -8.99 -9.57
C GLN A 158 12.85 -7.54 -9.78
N GLU A 159 11.91 -6.60 -9.94
CA GLU A 159 12.25 -5.17 -10.08
C GLU A 159 12.82 -4.57 -8.79
N HIS A 160 12.18 -4.86 -7.65
CA HIS A 160 12.67 -4.44 -6.34
C HIS A 160 14.07 -5.02 -6.08
N TYR A 161 14.26 -6.32 -6.37
CA TYR A 161 15.56 -6.98 -6.29
C TYR A 161 16.62 -6.28 -7.15
N GLY A 162 16.30 -5.99 -8.41
CA GLY A 162 17.20 -5.33 -9.35
C GLY A 162 17.59 -3.91 -8.94
N LYS A 163 16.77 -3.24 -8.13
CA LYS A 163 17.06 -1.92 -7.53
C LYS A 163 17.84 -1.99 -6.22
N GLY A 164 18.13 -3.20 -5.72
CA GLY A 164 18.80 -3.43 -4.44
C GLY A 164 17.88 -3.34 -3.22
N VAL A 165 16.56 -3.36 -3.41
CA VAL A 165 15.58 -3.34 -2.32
C VAL A 165 15.60 -4.67 -1.58
N ASP A 166 15.58 -4.62 -0.24
CA ASP A 166 15.50 -5.81 0.61
C ASP A 166 14.05 -6.19 0.94
N MET A 167 13.16 -5.20 1.08
CA MET A 167 11.75 -5.40 1.40
C MET A 167 10.83 -4.52 0.54
N GLN A 168 9.91 -5.15 -0.18
CA GLN A 168 8.81 -4.47 -0.85
C GLN A 168 7.69 -4.19 0.15
N LEU A 169 7.19 -2.95 0.18
CA LEU A 169 6.09 -2.52 1.05
C LEU A 169 4.72 -2.87 0.45
N GLY A 170 4.48 -4.16 0.32
CA GLY A 170 3.22 -4.76 -0.11
C GLY A 170 3.32 -6.29 -0.03
N PRO A 171 2.23 -7.01 -0.36
CA PRO A 171 0.94 -6.51 -0.88
C PRO A 171 0.00 -5.96 0.21
N VAL A 172 -1.23 -5.58 -0.15
CA VAL A 172 -2.21 -4.96 0.75
C VAL A 172 -3.45 -5.84 0.95
N ALA A 173 -3.85 -6.03 2.20
CA ALA A 173 -5.13 -6.63 2.61
C ALA A 173 -5.92 -5.79 3.63
N GLY A 174 -5.34 -4.66 4.08
CA GLY A 174 -5.98 -3.64 4.91
C GLY A 174 -5.66 -2.26 4.33
N PRO A 175 -6.62 -1.50 3.76
CA PRO A 175 -8.07 -1.71 3.82
C PRO A 175 -8.53 -2.96 3.10
N LEU A 176 -9.48 -3.67 3.71
CA LEU A 176 -10.22 -4.75 3.06
C LEU A 176 -11.28 -4.19 2.12
N GLY A 177 -11.90 -3.06 2.48
CA GLY A 177 -12.92 -2.39 1.67
C GLY A 177 -14.26 -2.26 2.39
N ARG A 178 -14.25 -1.98 3.71
CA ARG A 178 -15.48 -1.79 4.51
C ARG A 178 -16.42 -0.75 3.89
N ALA A 179 -15.88 0.36 3.40
CA ALA A 179 -16.62 1.42 2.75
C ALA A 179 -16.12 1.57 1.31
N PRO A 180 -16.99 1.62 0.29
CA PRO A 180 -16.56 1.73 -1.11
C PRO A 180 -15.81 3.03 -1.40
N ALA A 181 -16.05 4.08 -0.62
CA ALA A 181 -15.35 5.37 -0.69
C ALA A 181 -14.01 5.41 0.06
N GLY A 182 -13.53 4.27 0.58
CA GLY A 182 -12.21 4.17 1.21
C GLY A 182 -11.10 4.47 0.21
N GLY A 183 -10.32 5.54 0.45
CA GLY A 183 -9.38 6.10 -0.53
C GLY A 183 -8.23 5.17 -0.95
N ARG A 184 -8.00 4.06 -0.25
CA ARG A 184 -6.91 3.09 -0.51
C ARG A 184 -7.39 1.67 -0.80
N ASN A 185 -8.69 1.44 -0.97
CA ASN A 185 -9.24 0.11 -1.27
C ASN A 185 -8.59 -0.51 -2.53
N TRP A 186 -8.26 0.33 -3.51
CA TRP A 186 -7.68 -0.07 -4.78
C TRP A 186 -6.28 -0.71 -4.65
N GLU A 187 -5.51 -0.38 -3.59
CA GLU A 187 -4.21 -0.99 -3.35
C GLU A 187 -4.34 -2.46 -2.95
N GLY A 188 -5.40 -2.76 -2.19
CA GLY A 188 -5.81 -4.10 -1.80
C GLY A 188 -6.63 -4.79 -2.89
N PHE A 189 -7.32 -5.87 -2.53
CA PHE A 189 -7.93 -6.75 -3.53
C PHE A 189 -9.47 -6.62 -3.59
N SER A 190 -10.17 -7.11 -2.56
CA SER A 190 -11.63 -7.23 -2.54
C SER A 190 -12.18 -7.08 -1.10
N PRO A 191 -13.41 -6.59 -0.91
CA PRO A 191 -14.06 -6.63 0.40
C PRO A 191 -14.37 -8.06 0.88
N ASP A 192 -14.23 -9.08 0.01
CA ASP A 192 -14.38 -10.49 0.37
C ASP A 192 -13.07 -11.05 0.96
N PRO A 193 -13.09 -11.61 2.20
CA PRO A 193 -11.88 -12.06 2.89
C PRO A 193 -11.23 -13.28 2.23
N TYR A 194 -12.02 -14.13 1.58
CA TYR A 194 -11.52 -15.33 0.92
C TYR A 194 -10.77 -14.99 -0.37
N LEU A 195 -11.36 -14.16 -1.24
CA LEU A 195 -10.71 -13.69 -2.46
C LEU A 195 -9.45 -12.90 -2.13
N THR A 196 -9.53 -11.98 -1.16
CA THR A 196 -8.36 -11.21 -0.73
C THR A 196 -7.29 -12.12 -0.16
N GLY A 197 -7.62 -13.08 0.70
CA GLY A 197 -6.65 -14.04 1.25
C GLY A 197 -5.88 -14.81 0.18
N LEU A 198 -6.57 -15.30 -0.85
CA LEU A 198 -5.94 -16.00 -1.98
C LEU A 198 -5.01 -15.09 -2.79
N MET A 199 -5.46 -13.91 -3.19
CA MET A 199 -4.65 -12.99 -4.03
C MET A 199 -3.46 -12.42 -3.25
N PHE A 200 -3.65 -12.17 -1.96
CA PHE A 200 -2.63 -11.71 -1.03
C PHE A 200 -1.55 -12.77 -0.83
N ALA A 201 -1.94 -14.02 -0.54
CA ALA A 201 -1.02 -15.14 -0.37
C ALA A 201 -0.18 -15.43 -1.63
N GLU A 202 -0.79 -15.44 -2.81
CA GLU A 202 -0.06 -15.68 -4.07
C GLU A 202 0.88 -14.51 -4.42
N SER A 203 0.45 -13.27 -4.17
CA SER A 203 1.32 -12.10 -4.34
C SER A 203 2.54 -12.18 -3.40
N ILE A 204 2.35 -12.60 -2.14
CA ILE A 204 3.45 -12.80 -1.17
C ILE A 204 4.44 -13.85 -1.69
N LYS A 205 3.96 -15.02 -2.09
CA LYS A 205 4.81 -16.09 -2.65
C LYS A 205 5.58 -15.60 -3.87
N GLY A 206 4.91 -14.85 -4.76
CA GLY A 206 5.52 -14.27 -5.95
C GLY A 206 6.71 -13.38 -5.60
N ILE A 207 6.48 -12.36 -4.77
CA ILE A 207 7.51 -11.39 -4.37
C ILE A 207 8.68 -12.10 -3.69
N GLN A 208 8.39 -12.97 -2.71
CA GLN A 208 9.43 -13.68 -1.96
C GLN A 208 10.21 -14.68 -2.81
N SER A 209 9.61 -15.26 -3.84
CA SER A 209 10.32 -16.14 -4.78
C SER A 209 11.38 -15.44 -5.62
N ALA A 210 11.30 -14.11 -5.73
CA ALA A 210 12.32 -13.28 -6.37
C ALA A 210 13.45 -12.85 -5.39
N GLY A 211 13.41 -13.31 -4.14
CA GLY A 211 14.42 -13.01 -3.13
C GLY A 211 14.27 -11.62 -2.52
N VAL A 212 13.04 -11.13 -2.34
CA VAL A 212 12.71 -9.85 -1.68
C VAL A 212 11.71 -10.12 -0.56
N MET A 213 11.90 -9.52 0.61
CA MET A 213 10.93 -9.62 1.71
C MET A 213 9.64 -8.87 1.34
N THR A 214 8.50 -9.35 1.82
CA THR A 214 7.21 -8.63 1.74
C THR A 214 6.91 -7.91 3.04
N SER A 215 6.09 -6.87 2.95
CA SER A 215 5.40 -6.24 4.08
C SER A 215 3.90 -6.33 3.88
N ALA A 216 3.29 -7.36 4.46
CA ALA A 216 1.85 -7.58 4.46
C ALA A 216 1.15 -6.45 5.24
N LYS A 217 0.38 -5.59 4.55
CA LYS A 217 -0.10 -4.32 5.14
C LYS A 217 -1.58 -4.00 4.85
N HIS A 218 -2.22 -3.07 5.57
CA HIS A 218 -1.83 -2.50 6.86
C HIS A 218 -2.62 -3.21 7.95
N PHE A 219 -1.93 -3.64 9.01
CA PHE A 219 -2.46 -4.46 10.08
C PHE A 219 -2.85 -3.57 11.29
N ILE A 220 -4.13 -3.35 11.59
CA ILE A 220 -5.32 -3.90 10.94
C ILE A 220 -6.52 -2.95 11.05
N ALA A 221 -7.57 -3.24 10.30
CA ALA A 221 -8.82 -2.45 10.25
C ALA A 221 -8.58 -0.98 9.88
N TYR A 222 -7.54 -0.73 9.08
CA TYR A 222 -7.27 0.56 8.46
C TYR A 222 -8.18 0.75 7.24
N GLU A 223 -9.44 1.09 7.50
CA GLU A 223 -10.50 1.08 6.48
C GLU A 223 -10.85 2.47 5.92
N GLN A 224 -10.19 3.54 6.39
CA GLN A 224 -10.41 4.89 5.88
C GLN A 224 -9.21 5.83 6.13
N GLU A 225 -9.08 6.83 5.25
CA GLU A 225 -8.02 7.85 5.33
C GLU A 225 -8.31 8.93 6.37
N HIS A 226 -9.58 9.35 6.48
CA HIS A 226 -9.96 10.44 7.38
C HIS A 226 -9.61 10.10 8.82
N PHE A 227 -8.86 10.99 9.46
CA PHE A 227 -8.38 10.88 10.84
C PHE A 227 -7.40 9.74 11.10
N ARG A 228 -6.77 9.15 10.07
CA ARG A 228 -5.75 8.12 10.27
C ARG A 228 -4.55 8.62 11.06
N GLN A 229 -4.19 9.89 10.89
CA GLN A 229 -3.15 10.59 11.63
C GLN A 229 -3.71 11.89 12.19
N SER A 230 -3.44 12.17 13.47
CA SER A 230 -3.99 13.36 14.14
C SER A 230 -3.47 14.66 13.54
N GLN A 231 -2.22 14.72 13.08
CA GLN A 231 -1.65 15.91 12.46
C GLN A 231 -2.19 16.17 11.07
N GLU A 232 -2.33 15.13 10.25
CA GLU A 232 -3.02 15.25 8.95
C GLU A 232 -4.42 15.82 9.16
N ALA A 233 -5.19 15.30 10.11
CA ALA A 233 -6.51 15.83 10.44
C ALA A 233 -6.48 17.30 10.90
N LYS A 234 -5.50 17.71 11.73
CA LYS A 234 -5.32 19.11 12.15
C LYS A 234 -5.00 20.02 10.97
N ASN A 235 -4.16 19.58 10.04
CA ASN A 235 -3.84 20.32 8.82
C ASN A 235 -5.10 20.53 7.95
N TRP A 236 -6.08 19.63 8.03
CA TRP A 236 -7.40 19.75 7.39
C TRP A 236 -8.46 20.49 8.23
N GLY A 237 -8.07 21.11 9.35
CA GLY A 237 -8.97 21.93 10.18
C GLY A 237 -9.76 21.17 11.25
N PHE A 238 -9.44 19.90 11.50
CA PHE A 238 -10.09 19.09 12.54
C PHE A 238 -9.25 19.04 13.82
N ASN A 239 -9.86 19.40 14.96
CA ASN A 239 -9.18 19.37 16.25
C ASN A 239 -9.33 17.99 16.92
N VAL A 240 -8.47 17.04 16.54
CA VAL A 240 -8.38 15.70 17.16
C VAL A 240 -7.03 15.51 17.83
N THR A 241 -7.00 14.79 18.96
CA THR A 241 -5.76 14.55 19.71
C THR A 241 -5.02 13.30 19.24
N GLU A 242 -5.77 12.30 18.76
CA GLU A 242 -5.26 10.98 18.37
C GLU A 242 -5.88 10.53 17.05
N SER A 243 -5.31 9.47 16.46
CA SER A 243 -5.85 8.79 15.29
C SER A 243 -7.23 8.18 15.57
N ILE A 244 -8.03 7.96 14.53
CA ILE A 244 -9.29 7.22 14.59
C ILE A 244 -9.12 5.84 15.24
N THR A 245 -10.13 5.41 16.01
CA THR A 245 -10.21 4.04 16.51
C THR A 245 -11.18 3.21 15.68
N ALA A 246 -10.68 2.10 15.14
CA ALA A 246 -11.50 1.03 14.60
C ALA A 246 -11.96 0.15 15.77
N ASN A 247 -13.25 0.20 16.08
CA ASN A 247 -13.84 -0.63 17.14
C ASN A 247 -14.53 -1.83 16.50
N LEU A 248 -14.05 -3.03 16.82
CA LEU A 248 -14.59 -4.28 16.29
C LEU A 248 -14.58 -5.38 17.34
N ASP A 249 -15.60 -6.23 17.28
CA ASP A 249 -15.68 -7.43 18.10
C ASP A 249 -14.74 -8.53 17.57
N ASP A 250 -14.52 -9.52 18.42
CA ASP A 250 -13.58 -10.61 18.16
C ASP A 250 -14.01 -11.48 16.97
N VAL A 251 -15.31 -11.74 16.78
CA VAL A 251 -15.79 -12.57 15.66
C VAL A 251 -15.59 -11.84 14.34
N THR A 252 -15.98 -10.56 14.26
CA THR A 252 -15.76 -9.74 13.05
C THR A 252 -14.27 -9.59 12.72
N LEU A 253 -13.40 -9.49 13.73
CA LEU A 253 -11.95 -9.50 13.52
C LEU A 253 -11.53 -10.80 12.81
N HIS A 254 -11.86 -11.96 13.38
CA HIS A 254 -11.39 -13.26 12.89
C HIS A 254 -11.98 -13.68 11.55
N GLU A 255 -13.30 -13.51 11.37
CA GLU A 255 -14.00 -14.00 10.18
C GLU A 255 -13.83 -13.11 8.95
N LEU A 256 -13.43 -11.84 9.14
CA LEU A 256 -13.36 -10.85 8.05
C LEU A 256 -11.97 -10.22 7.91
N TYR A 257 -11.58 -9.32 8.81
CA TYR A 257 -10.38 -8.49 8.61
C TYR A 257 -9.07 -9.26 8.79
N LEU A 258 -9.04 -10.24 9.71
CA LEU A 258 -7.86 -11.04 10.02
C LEU A 258 -7.61 -12.16 9.00
N TRP A 259 -8.68 -12.68 8.40
CA TRP A 259 -8.63 -13.85 7.52
C TRP A 259 -7.56 -13.75 6.42
N PRO A 260 -7.47 -12.65 5.65
CA PRO A 260 -6.43 -12.54 4.63
C PRO A 260 -5.01 -12.54 5.20
N PHE A 261 -4.80 -11.99 6.40
CA PHE A 261 -3.50 -12.00 7.05
C PHE A 261 -3.11 -13.41 7.50
N ALA A 262 -4.07 -14.22 7.96
CA ALA A 262 -3.81 -15.64 8.25
C ALA A 262 -3.33 -16.39 7.00
N ASP A 263 -3.98 -16.17 5.84
CA ASP A 263 -3.55 -16.73 4.56
C ASP A 263 -2.15 -16.25 4.15
N GLY A 264 -1.87 -14.94 4.31
CA GLY A 264 -0.55 -14.36 4.03
C GLY A 264 0.57 -14.91 4.93
N ILE A 265 0.31 -15.07 6.23
CA ILE A 265 1.25 -15.64 7.20
C ILE A 265 1.52 -17.10 6.85
N ARG A 266 0.47 -17.87 6.53
CA ARG A 266 0.60 -19.25 6.08
C ARG A 266 1.37 -19.37 4.76
N ALA A 267 1.27 -18.37 3.89
CA ALA A 267 2.05 -18.26 2.66
C ALA A 267 3.52 -17.85 2.90
N GLY A 268 3.89 -17.57 4.15
CA GLY A 268 5.26 -17.27 4.56
C GLY A 268 5.62 -15.79 4.55
N ALA A 269 4.64 -14.87 4.68
CA ALA A 269 4.92 -13.42 4.76
C ALA A 269 6.07 -13.12 5.73
N THR A 270 7.07 -12.37 5.26
CA THR A 270 8.27 -12.08 6.05
C THR A 270 8.11 -10.94 7.05
N SER A 271 7.21 -10.00 6.76
CA SER A 271 6.94 -8.83 7.60
C SER A 271 5.47 -8.46 7.55
N ILE A 272 4.99 -7.84 8.63
CA ILE A 272 3.66 -7.24 8.74
C ILE A 272 3.85 -5.77 9.07
N MET A 273 3.16 -4.88 8.35
CA MET A 273 3.14 -3.46 8.69
C MET A 273 1.94 -3.15 9.58
N CYS A 274 2.18 -2.71 10.81
CA CYS A 274 1.09 -2.22 11.66
C CYS A 274 0.59 -0.85 11.18
N SER A 275 -0.72 -0.60 11.29
CA SER A 275 -1.39 0.55 10.71
C SER A 275 -1.35 1.82 11.57
N TYR A 276 -1.83 2.93 10.99
CA TYR A 276 -1.96 4.23 11.66
C TYR A 276 -3.11 4.34 12.67
N ASN A 277 -4.22 3.65 12.42
CA ASN A 277 -5.39 3.73 13.27
C ASN A 277 -5.15 3.03 14.61
N GLN A 278 -5.96 3.39 15.59
CA GLN A 278 -6.13 2.61 16.80
C GLN A 278 -7.08 1.44 16.53
N VAL A 279 -6.96 0.37 17.32
CA VAL A 279 -7.94 -0.71 17.44
C VAL A 279 -8.39 -0.77 18.89
N ASN A 280 -9.69 -0.60 19.13
CA ASN A 280 -10.27 -0.53 20.48
C ASN A 280 -9.47 0.41 21.41
N SER A 281 -9.17 1.63 20.92
CA SER A 281 -8.46 2.71 21.63
C SER A 281 -7.00 2.40 22.02
N SER A 282 -6.34 1.50 21.30
CA SER A 282 -4.88 1.30 21.39
C SER A 282 -4.26 1.36 19.99
N GLN A 283 -3.27 2.24 19.81
CA GLN A 283 -2.54 2.44 18.55
C GLN A 283 -2.00 1.12 18.01
N SER A 284 -2.24 0.81 16.74
CA SER A 284 -2.00 -0.54 16.19
C SER A 284 -0.54 -1.01 16.35
N CYS A 285 0.43 -0.10 16.18
CA CYS A 285 1.86 -0.38 16.39
C CYS A 285 2.33 -0.47 17.87
N GLN A 286 1.41 -0.41 18.82
CA GLN A 286 1.64 -0.72 20.23
C GLN A 286 0.45 -1.43 20.88
N ASN A 287 -0.37 -2.09 20.07
CA ASN A 287 -1.54 -2.79 20.53
C ASN A 287 -1.19 -4.25 20.80
N SER A 288 -0.95 -4.55 22.08
CA SER A 288 -0.50 -5.88 22.50
C SER A 288 -1.52 -6.98 22.21
N TYR A 289 -2.82 -6.67 22.15
CA TYR A 289 -3.82 -7.68 21.79
C TYR A 289 -3.64 -8.13 20.34
N ILE A 290 -3.65 -7.21 19.39
CA ILE A 290 -3.56 -7.58 17.97
C ILE A 290 -2.15 -8.06 17.57
N LEU A 291 -1.09 -7.53 18.16
CA LEU A 291 0.29 -7.89 17.80
C LEU A 291 0.80 -9.12 18.57
N ASN A 292 0.67 -9.14 19.89
CA ASN A 292 1.19 -10.26 20.69
C ASN A 292 0.22 -11.44 20.69
N HIS A 293 -1.06 -11.21 20.97
CA HIS A 293 -2.02 -12.29 21.14
C HIS A 293 -2.55 -12.85 19.83
N ILE A 294 -3.03 -11.99 18.93
CA ILE A 294 -3.59 -12.44 17.65
C ILE A 294 -2.47 -12.79 16.67
N LEU A 295 -1.62 -11.82 16.30
CA LEU A 295 -0.62 -12.03 15.25
C LEU A 295 0.48 -13.03 15.65
N LYS A 296 1.20 -12.77 16.75
CA LYS A 296 2.37 -13.58 17.12
C LYS A 296 2.01 -14.90 17.81
N ASN A 297 1.00 -14.92 18.68
CA ASN A 297 0.61 -16.12 19.43
C ASN A 297 -0.41 -16.98 18.68
N GLU A 298 -1.57 -16.45 18.29
CA GLU A 298 -2.62 -17.25 17.66
C GLU A 298 -2.26 -17.66 16.23
N LEU A 299 -1.89 -16.71 15.38
CA LEU A 299 -1.47 -17.00 14.00
C LEU A 299 -0.04 -17.53 13.90
N GLY A 300 0.71 -17.54 15.01
CA GLY A 300 2.07 -18.08 15.07
C GLY A 300 3.05 -17.35 14.16
N PHE A 301 2.87 -16.04 13.93
CA PHE A 301 3.71 -15.28 13.00
C PHE A 301 5.19 -15.28 13.39
N GLN A 302 6.04 -15.75 12.47
CA GLN A 302 7.50 -15.86 12.65
C GLN A 302 8.28 -14.69 12.03
N GLY A 303 7.65 -13.85 11.20
CA GLY A 303 8.30 -12.65 10.68
C GLY A 303 8.45 -11.54 11.73
N PHE A 304 8.71 -10.33 11.26
CA PHE A 304 8.81 -9.13 12.10
C PHE A 304 7.69 -8.12 11.82
N VAL A 305 7.34 -7.30 12.81
CA VAL A 305 6.39 -6.20 12.67
C VAL A 305 7.14 -4.89 12.44
N VAL A 306 6.86 -4.22 11.34
CA VAL A 306 7.35 -2.88 11.02
C VAL A 306 6.23 -1.86 11.22
N SER A 307 6.55 -0.65 11.68
CA SER A 307 5.55 0.42 11.70
C SER A 307 5.28 0.94 10.29
N ASP A 308 4.04 1.36 10.01
CA ASP A 308 3.85 2.37 8.95
C ASP A 308 4.69 3.62 9.29
N TRP A 309 4.92 4.49 8.31
CA TRP A 309 5.78 5.65 8.44
C TRP A 309 5.23 6.57 9.52
N TYR A 310 5.93 6.64 10.65
CA TYR A 310 5.51 7.38 11.84
C TYR A 310 4.33 6.78 12.62
N GLY A 311 4.00 5.51 12.37
CA GLY A 311 3.07 4.75 13.21
C GLY A 311 3.64 4.35 14.57
N THR A 312 4.93 4.59 14.83
CA THR A 312 5.53 4.36 16.16
C THR A 312 5.21 5.53 17.08
N HIS A 313 4.46 5.27 18.16
CA HIS A 313 4.03 6.29 19.12
C HIS A 313 4.74 6.19 20.49
N SER A 314 5.53 5.13 20.73
CA SER A 314 6.31 4.94 21.95
C SER A 314 7.55 4.07 21.70
N GLY A 315 8.58 4.20 22.53
CA GLY A 315 9.73 3.29 22.51
C GLY A 315 9.43 1.98 23.23
N VAL A 316 9.39 2.05 24.57
CA VAL A 316 9.18 0.90 25.46
C VAL A 316 7.84 0.21 25.21
N SER A 317 6.74 0.97 25.14
CA SER A 317 5.41 0.36 25.01
C SER A 317 5.26 -0.36 23.68
N SER A 318 5.75 0.22 22.58
CA SER A 318 5.67 -0.41 21.25
C SER A 318 6.48 -1.70 21.17
N ILE A 319 7.74 -1.70 21.62
CA ILE A 319 8.56 -2.93 21.52
C ILE A 319 8.02 -4.05 22.42
N LEU A 320 7.54 -3.74 23.62
CA LEU A 320 6.93 -4.73 24.52
C LEU A 320 5.58 -5.23 23.99
N ALA A 321 4.82 -4.38 23.31
CA ALA A 321 3.54 -4.73 22.70
C ALA A 321 3.68 -5.50 21.38
N GLY A 322 4.90 -5.67 20.86
CA GLY A 322 5.18 -6.57 19.74
C GLY A 322 5.74 -5.92 18.49
N LEU A 323 6.01 -4.61 18.47
CA LEU A 323 6.75 -3.98 17.38
C LEU A 323 8.19 -4.51 17.32
N ASP A 324 8.73 -4.71 16.12
CA ASP A 324 10.11 -5.17 15.90
C ASP A 324 10.98 -4.12 15.19
N MET A 325 10.39 -3.28 14.33
CA MET A 325 11.11 -2.27 13.55
C MET A 325 10.34 -0.94 13.49
N SER A 326 10.98 0.16 13.88
CA SER A 326 10.44 1.52 13.82
C SER A 326 10.86 2.21 12.52
N MET A 327 9.88 2.65 11.71
CA MET A 327 10.10 3.38 10.46
C MET A 327 9.34 4.72 10.44
N PRO A 328 9.91 5.77 9.80
CA PRO A 328 11.25 5.85 9.20
C PRO A 328 12.39 6.01 10.23
N GLY A 329 12.07 6.06 11.53
CA GLY A 329 13.01 6.02 12.65
C GLY A 329 13.07 7.31 13.46
N ASP A 330 12.87 8.45 12.80
CA ASP A 330 12.61 9.73 13.45
C ASP A 330 11.12 9.89 13.77
N PRO A 331 10.77 10.61 14.86
CA PRO A 331 9.40 11.08 15.03
C PRO A 331 9.12 12.18 14.00
N VAL A 332 7.88 12.33 13.53
CA VAL A 332 7.55 13.47 12.65
C VAL A 332 7.81 14.75 13.42
N GLN A 333 8.59 15.63 12.82
CA GLN A 333 8.82 16.99 13.34
C GLN A 333 7.50 17.77 13.46
N GLU A 334 6.51 17.47 12.62
CA GLU A 334 5.15 18.05 12.64
C GLU A 334 4.24 17.54 13.77
N PHE A 335 4.52 16.40 14.43
CA PHE A 335 3.72 15.92 15.58
C PHE A 335 4.07 16.63 16.91
N GLY A 336 4.83 17.72 16.87
CA GLY A 336 5.28 18.46 18.06
C GLY A 336 6.33 17.71 18.89
N ASN A 337 6.83 16.57 18.39
CA ASN A 337 7.91 15.83 19.03
C ASN A 337 9.26 16.43 18.64
N HIS A 338 9.75 17.33 19.50
CA HIS A 338 11.17 17.71 19.54
C HIS A 338 12.03 16.67 20.28
N GLY A 339 11.42 15.57 20.74
CA GLY A 339 12.13 14.42 21.33
C GLY A 339 12.79 13.60 20.23
N GLY A 340 14.02 13.11 20.46
CA GLY A 340 14.73 12.28 19.49
C GLY A 340 14.01 10.95 19.16
N ALA A 341 14.64 10.11 18.35
CA ALA A 341 14.13 8.79 17.95
C ALA A 341 13.51 8.01 19.12
N LEU A 342 12.30 7.46 18.93
CA LEU A 342 11.62 6.64 19.94
C LEU A 342 12.33 5.30 20.18
N PHE A 343 12.97 4.78 19.13
CA PHE A 343 13.93 3.68 19.19
C PHE A 343 15.36 4.27 19.18
N GLY A 344 16.30 3.72 18.40
CA GLY A 344 17.68 4.22 18.35
C GLY A 344 18.31 4.30 19.75
N SER A 345 18.92 5.44 20.07
CA SER A 345 19.56 5.68 21.37
C SER A 345 18.64 5.42 22.57
N ASN A 346 17.34 5.72 22.47
CA ASN A 346 16.40 5.46 23.55
C ASN A 346 16.20 3.96 23.79
N MET A 347 16.27 3.13 22.74
CA MET A 347 16.20 1.67 22.88
C MET A 347 17.46 1.11 23.56
N THR A 348 18.64 1.61 23.19
CA THR A 348 19.89 1.27 23.88
C THR A 348 19.79 1.58 25.37
N ILE A 349 19.32 2.78 25.73
CA ILE A 349 19.11 3.19 27.13
C ILE A 349 18.09 2.29 27.82
N ALA A 350 16.96 1.99 27.18
CA ALA A 350 15.90 1.17 27.77
C ALA A 350 16.33 -0.27 28.04
N VAL A 351 17.26 -0.84 27.26
CA VAL A 351 17.85 -2.15 27.55
C VAL A 351 18.88 -2.05 28.68
N ILE A 352 19.78 -1.07 28.63
CA ILE A 352 20.83 -0.88 29.66
C ILE A 352 20.22 -0.62 31.04
N ASN A 353 19.14 0.17 31.11
CA ASN A 353 18.48 0.49 32.36
C ASN A 353 17.49 -0.60 32.84
N GLY A 354 17.33 -1.68 32.08
CA GLY A 354 16.50 -2.85 32.44
C GLY A 354 15.00 -2.71 32.17
N THR A 355 14.54 -1.60 31.59
CA THR A 355 13.11 -1.40 31.28
C THR A 355 12.65 -2.31 30.15
N VAL A 356 13.48 -2.49 29.12
CA VAL A 356 13.28 -3.45 28.03
C VAL A 356 14.21 -4.64 28.27
N PRO A 357 13.68 -5.84 28.53
CA PRO A 357 14.53 -7.02 28.65
C PRO A 357 15.31 -7.30 27.37
N GLN A 358 16.60 -7.67 27.50
CA GLN A 358 17.46 -7.94 26.33
C GLN A 358 16.86 -8.99 25.38
N TRP A 359 16.20 -10.02 25.91
CA TRP A 359 15.56 -11.05 25.07
C TRP A 359 14.54 -10.48 24.09
N ARG A 360 13.91 -9.34 24.40
CA ARG A 360 12.92 -8.72 23.53
C ARG A 360 13.58 -8.07 22.33
N LEU A 361 14.67 -7.33 22.55
CA LEU A 361 15.45 -6.76 21.46
C LEU A 361 16.15 -7.86 20.64
N ASP A 362 16.65 -8.90 21.30
CA ASP A 362 17.24 -10.06 20.63
C ASP A 362 16.22 -10.74 19.71
N ASP A 363 14.98 -10.93 20.17
CA ASP A 363 13.91 -11.51 19.36
C ASP A 363 13.54 -10.63 18.15
N ALA A 364 13.45 -9.30 18.31
CA ALA A 364 13.21 -8.39 17.20
C ALA A 364 14.31 -8.50 16.12
N ALA A 365 15.58 -8.50 16.54
CA ALA A 365 16.71 -8.68 15.63
C ALA A 365 16.71 -10.08 14.97
N VAL A 366 16.34 -11.14 15.72
CA VAL A 366 16.21 -12.49 15.18
C VAL A 366 15.11 -12.56 14.12
N ARG A 367 13.94 -11.98 14.36
CA ARG A 367 12.82 -11.98 13.39
C ARG A 367 13.21 -11.26 12.09
N ILE A 368 13.87 -10.11 12.20
CA ILE A 368 14.35 -9.33 11.04
C ILE A 368 15.36 -10.14 10.21
N LEU A 369 16.38 -10.70 10.87
CA LEU A 369 17.40 -11.47 10.17
C LEU A 369 16.88 -12.83 9.68
N ALA A 370 15.94 -13.45 10.40
CA ALA A 370 15.28 -14.67 9.93
C ALA A 370 14.49 -14.41 8.66
N ALA A 371 13.75 -13.30 8.57
CA ALA A 371 13.07 -12.89 7.35
C ALA A 371 14.06 -12.67 6.19
N TRP A 372 15.17 -11.98 6.46
CA TRP A 372 16.22 -11.74 5.48
C TRP A 372 16.87 -13.03 4.95
N TYR A 373 17.14 -14.00 5.84
CA TYR A 373 17.63 -15.33 5.47
C TYR A 373 16.56 -16.17 4.76
N TYR A 374 15.28 -16.03 5.14
CA TYR A 374 14.18 -16.84 4.60
C TYR A 374 14.01 -16.63 3.09
N VAL A 375 14.18 -15.40 2.62
CA VAL A 375 14.18 -15.07 1.18
C VAL A 375 15.56 -15.11 0.53
N GLY A 376 16.60 -15.55 1.25
CA GLY A 376 17.95 -15.75 0.72
C GLY A 376 18.68 -14.45 0.33
N ARG A 377 18.40 -13.33 1.01
CA ARG A 377 19.09 -12.05 0.75
C ARG A 377 20.58 -12.10 1.11
N ASP A 378 20.98 -13.01 2.00
CA ASP A 378 22.37 -13.24 2.39
C ASP A 378 23.28 -13.65 1.24
N LYS A 379 22.74 -14.36 0.25
CA LYS A 379 23.48 -14.83 -0.91
C LYS A 379 23.45 -13.85 -2.08
N ASN A 380 22.48 -12.94 -2.07
CA ASN A 380 22.05 -12.17 -3.23
C ASN A 380 21.88 -10.69 -2.89
N GLN A 381 22.71 -10.17 -1.98
CA GLN A 381 22.67 -8.77 -1.63
C GLN A 381 23.18 -7.93 -2.80
N VAL A 382 22.32 -7.07 -3.31
CA VAL A 382 22.63 -6.10 -4.37
C VAL A 382 22.65 -4.71 -3.74
N PRO A 383 23.69 -3.88 -3.97
CA PRO A 383 23.70 -2.51 -3.48
C PRO A 383 22.51 -1.73 -4.04
N VAL A 384 21.92 -0.86 -3.21
CA VAL A 384 20.90 0.09 -3.66
C VAL A 384 21.51 1.00 -4.73
N ASN A 385 20.84 1.09 -5.88
CA ASN A 385 21.36 1.76 -7.07
C ASN A 385 20.52 2.96 -7.54
N PHE A 386 19.63 3.44 -6.69
CA PHE A 386 18.77 4.60 -6.90
C PHE A 386 18.59 5.40 -5.60
N ASN A 387 17.99 6.59 -5.69
CA ASN A 387 17.63 7.40 -4.53
C ASN A 387 16.17 7.89 -4.63
N SER A 388 15.40 7.71 -3.56
CA SER A 388 13.97 8.03 -3.53
C SER A 388 13.67 9.54 -3.49
N TYR A 389 14.67 10.38 -3.23
CA TYR A 389 14.51 11.80 -2.97
C TYR A 389 15.07 12.69 -4.09
N SER A 390 15.75 12.10 -5.07
CA SER A 390 16.15 12.78 -6.30
C SER A 390 16.35 11.76 -7.42
N LEU A 391 15.98 12.13 -8.65
CA LEU A 391 16.28 11.37 -9.86
C LEU A 391 17.60 11.82 -10.52
N ASP A 392 18.33 12.77 -9.93
CA ASP A 392 19.61 13.20 -10.45
C ASP A 392 20.64 12.07 -10.35
N THR A 393 21.54 11.97 -11.33
CA THR A 393 22.65 10.99 -11.29
C THR A 393 23.55 11.21 -10.06
N TYR A 394 23.83 12.47 -9.74
CA TYR A 394 24.70 12.87 -8.62
C TYR A 394 23.96 13.75 -7.62
N GLY A 395 24.18 13.51 -6.33
CA GLY A 395 23.56 14.25 -5.25
C GLY A 395 24.08 13.78 -3.89
N TYR A 396 23.42 14.22 -2.81
CA TYR A 396 23.81 13.88 -1.45
C TYR A 396 23.21 12.53 -1.02
N SER A 397 24.03 11.61 -0.51
CA SER A 397 23.55 10.34 0.07
C SER A 397 22.76 10.53 1.37
N HIS A 398 23.02 11.63 2.08
CA HIS A 398 22.27 12.08 3.26
C HIS A 398 21.64 13.43 2.95
N ASN A 399 20.60 13.41 2.12
CA ASN A 399 20.01 14.60 1.52
C ASN A 399 19.37 15.53 2.57
N ALA A 400 18.79 14.99 3.64
CA ALA A 400 18.25 15.77 4.76
C ALA A 400 19.25 16.78 5.37
N VAL A 401 20.56 16.47 5.32
CA VAL A 401 21.63 17.30 5.90
C VAL A 401 22.66 17.77 4.88
N GLY A 402 22.46 17.50 3.59
CA GLY A 402 23.36 17.90 2.52
C GLY A 402 24.77 17.30 2.64
N GLN A 403 24.89 16.02 3.01
CA GLN A 403 26.18 15.34 3.17
C GLN A 403 26.34 14.12 2.26
N GLY A 404 27.59 13.78 1.95
CA GLY A 404 27.93 12.63 1.11
C GLY A 404 27.60 12.83 -0.37
N TYR A 405 28.06 13.93 -0.98
CA TYR A 405 27.84 14.18 -2.41
C TYR A 405 28.56 13.13 -3.27
N GLY A 406 27.84 12.49 -4.18
CA GLY A 406 28.38 11.44 -5.04
C GLY A 406 27.32 10.88 -5.99
N LEU A 407 27.61 9.72 -6.58
CA LEU A 407 26.67 8.99 -7.43
C LEU A 407 25.53 8.43 -6.57
N ILE A 408 24.28 8.83 -6.85
CA ILE A 408 23.09 8.38 -6.11
C ILE A 408 22.08 7.63 -6.97
N ASN A 409 22.12 7.81 -8.30
CA ASN A 409 21.32 7.04 -9.26
C ASN A 409 22.20 6.44 -10.35
N GLN A 410 22.03 5.15 -10.59
CA GLN A 410 22.67 4.42 -11.69
C GLN A 410 21.74 4.20 -12.88
N HIS A 411 20.47 4.62 -12.78
CA HIS A 411 19.44 4.54 -13.83
C HIS A 411 19.27 3.11 -14.39
N VAL A 412 19.36 2.10 -13.50
CA VAL A 412 19.26 0.68 -13.87
C VAL A 412 17.85 0.37 -14.39
N ASP A 413 17.75 -0.16 -15.60
CA ASP A 413 16.50 -0.68 -16.18
C ASP A 413 16.22 -2.10 -15.69
N VAL A 414 15.15 -2.27 -14.92
CA VAL A 414 14.73 -3.53 -14.32
C VAL A 414 13.46 -4.11 -14.96
N ARG A 415 12.92 -3.48 -16.01
CA ARG A 415 11.59 -3.82 -16.59
C ARG A 415 11.53 -5.18 -17.26
N ALA A 416 12.66 -5.71 -17.72
CA ALA A 416 12.74 -6.96 -18.48
C ALA A 416 11.63 -7.04 -19.56
N ASN A 417 10.82 -8.10 -19.55
CA ASN A 417 9.64 -8.27 -20.40
C ASN A 417 8.31 -8.11 -19.63
N HIS A 418 8.30 -7.46 -18.47
CA HIS A 418 7.12 -7.36 -17.60
C HIS A 418 5.92 -6.66 -18.25
N SER A 419 6.14 -5.84 -19.29
CA SER A 419 5.05 -5.21 -20.06
C SER A 419 4.05 -6.20 -20.66
N GLN A 420 4.49 -7.41 -21.03
CA GLN A 420 3.61 -8.46 -21.54
C GLN A 420 2.64 -8.94 -20.46
N LEU A 421 3.18 -9.24 -19.27
CA LEU A 421 2.39 -9.65 -18.11
C LEU A 421 1.45 -8.55 -17.64
N ILE A 422 1.92 -7.29 -17.61
CA ILE A 422 1.10 -6.12 -17.25
C ILE A 422 -0.10 -6.00 -18.19
N ARG A 423 0.13 -6.15 -19.50
CA ARG A 423 -0.93 -6.13 -20.50
C ARG A 423 -1.90 -7.30 -20.35
N GLU A 424 -1.39 -8.50 -20.08
CA GLU A 424 -2.21 -9.70 -19.85
C GLU A 424 -3.14 -9.50 -18.66
N ILE A 425 -2.61 -9.09 -17.50
CA ILE A 425 -3.40 -8.79 -16.30
C ILE A 425 -4.40 -7.67 -16.57
N GLY A 426 -3.98 -6.59 -17.26
CA GLY A 426 -4.87 -5.51 -17.65
C GLY A 426 -6.08 -6.03 -18.44
N SER A 427 -5.85 -6.89 -19.43
CA SER A 427 -6.92 -7.50 -20.22
C SER A 427 -7.80 -8.47 -19.41
N ALA A 428 -7.20 -9.34 -18.59
CA ALA A 428 -7.93 -10.33 -17.78
C ALA A 428 -8.73 -9.69 -16.65
N SER A 429 -8.35 -8.49 -16.20
CA SER A 429 -9.04 -7.73 -15.14
C SER A 429 -10.18 -6.85 -15.64
N THR A 430 -10.37 -6.75 -16.96
CA THR A 430 -11.44 -5.94 -17.55
C THR A 430 -12.79 -6.68 -17.45
N VAL A 431 -13.69 -6.22 -16.58
CA VAL A 431 -14.99 -6.87 -16.35
C VAL A 431 -16.04 -6.36 -17.35
N LEU A 432 -16.53 -7.26 -18.20
CA LEU A 432 -17.63 -6.96 -19.13
C LEU A 432 -18.98 -6.95 -18.38
N LEU A 433 -19.42 -5.78 -17.92
CA LEU A 433 -20.65 -5.62 -17.14
C LEU A 433 -21.94 -5.71 -17.99
N LYS A 434 -21.88 -5.21 -19.22
CA LYS A 434 -23.04 -5.15 -20.13
C LYS A 434 -22.57 -5.33 -21.58
N ASN A 435 -23.23 -6.22 -22.30
CA ASN A 435 -23.07 -6.39 -23.74
C ASN A 435 -24.44 -6.62 -24.37
N VAL A 436 -24.98 -5.61 -25.04
CA VAL A 436 -26.30 -5.64 -25.67
C VAL A 436 -26.10 -5.64 -27.18
N ASN A 437 -26.96 -6.35 -27.90
CA ASN A 437 -26.91 -6.46 -29.37
C ASN A 437 -25.57 -6.96 -29.92
N ASN A 438 -24.80 -7.73 -29.13
CA ASN A 438 -23.44 -8.16 -29.48
C ASN A 438 -22.52 -7.00 -29.86
N ALA A 439 -22.63 -5.85 -29.17
CA ALA A 439 -21.78 -4.69 -29.41
C ALA A 439 -20.28 -5.00 -29.24
N LEU A 440 -19.94 -5.96 -28.38
CA LEU A 440 -18.59 -6.50 -28.25
C LEU A 440 -18.56 -8.01 -28.58
N PRO A 441 -17.44 -8.53 -29.14
CA PRO A 441 -16.22 -7.78 -29.50
C PRO A 441 -16.40 -6.91 -30.75
N LEU A 442 -15.62 -5.83 -30.83
CA LEU A 442 -15.52 -5.02 -32.06
C LEU A 442 -14.93 -5.87 -33.19
N THR A 443 -15.36 -5.61 -34.42
CA THR A 443 -14.97 -6.38 -35.62
C THR A 443 -13.70 -5.84 -36.29
N GLY A 444 -13.31 -4.61 -35.97
CA GLY A 444 -12.28 -3.86 -36.69
C GLY A 444 -12.75 -3.32 -38.03
N LYS A 445 -14.04 -3.48 -38.37
CA LYS A 445 -14.65 -3.03 -39.63
C LYS A 445 -15.72 -1.98 -39.41
N GLU A 446 -15.74 -1.38 -38.23
CA GLU A 446 -16.65 -0.30 -37.87
C GLU A 446 -16.44 0.85 -38.87
N LYS A 447 -17.53 1.29 -39.51
CA LYS A 447 -17.46 2.35 -40.55
C LYS A 447 -16.92 3.67 -40.02
N PHE A 448 -17.15 3.91 -38.74
CA PHE A 448 -16.73 5.10 -38.03
C PHE A 448 -16.54 4.78 -36.55
N THR A 449 -15.38 5.12 -36.01
CA THR A 449 -15.08 5.00 -34.58
C THR A 449 -14.83 6.38 -33.98
N ALA A 450 -15.53 6.68 -32.89
CA ALA A 450 -15.31 7.89 -32.10
C ALA A 450 -14.90 7.53 -30.67
N VAL A 451 -13.79 8.09 -30.18
CA VAL A 451 -13.33 7.93 -28.79
C VAL A 451 -13.55 9.23 -28.03
N LEU A 452 -14.32 9.17 -26.94
CA LEU A 452 -14.84 10.35 -26.24
C LEU A 452 -14.47 10.33 -24.76
N GLY A 453 -14.15 11.50 -24.22
CA GLY A 453 -13.90 11.71 -22.79
C GLY A 453 -12.41 11.80 -22.45
N GLU A 454 -12.10 12.54 -21.39
CA GLU A 454 -10.73 12.87 -20.98
C GLU A 454 -9.91 11.64 -20.59
N ASP A 455 -10.54 10.66 -19.95
CA ASP A 455 -9.92 9.41 -19.52
C ASP A 455 -9.39 8.56 -20.70
N ALA A 456 -9.76 8.87 -21.94
CA ALA A 456 -9.17 8.23 -23.10
C ALA A 456 -7.78 8.80 -23.47
N PHE A 457 -7.40 9.97 -22.95
CA PHE A 457 -6.26 10.75 -23.41
C PHE A 457 -5.12 10.82 -22.39
N GLU A 458 -4.00 11.36 -22.82
CA GLU A 458 -2.86 11.66 -21.96
C GLU A 458 -3.08 12.89 -21.07
N ASP A 459 -2.46 12.87 -19.90
CA ASP A 459 -2.21 14.07 -19.10
C ASP A 459 -1.32 15.04 -19.91
N ILE A 460 -1.66 16.34 -19.90
CA ILE A 460 -0.86 17.38 -20.58
C ILE A 460 0.55 17.52 -20.02
N ASN A 461 0.75 17.17 -18.75
CA ASN A 461 2.03 17.24 -18.05
C ASN A 461 2.82 15.92 -18.15
N GLY A 462 2.30 14.95 -18.89
CA GLY A 462 2.84 13.60 -18.99
C GLY A 462 2.42 12.71 -17.81
N PRO A 463 2.64 11.39 -17.90
CA PRO A 463 2.06 10.40 -16.98
C PRO A 463 2.60 10.47 -15.53
N ASN A 464 3.66 11.25 -15.30
CA ASN A 464 4.25 11.47 -13.98
C ASN A 464 4.18 12.96 -13.57
N GLY A 465 3.35 13.78 -14.23
CA GLY A 465 3.26 15.23 -14.01
C GLY A 465 2.81 15.61 -12.60
N PHE A 466 1.93 14.80 -12.00
CA PHE A 466 1.54 14.96 -10.60
C PHE A 466 2.46 14.18 -9.66
N THR A 467 2.96 14.86 -8.62
CA THR A 467 3.65 14.23 -7.48
C THR A 467 2.74 13.17 -6.87
N ASP A 468 3.27 11.96 -6.66
CA ASP A 468 2.52 10.82 -6.12
C ASP A 468 1.19 10.53 -6.83
N ARG A 469 1.09 10.92 -8.12
CA ARG A 469 -0.12 10.78 -8.95
C ARG A 469 -1.34 11.52 -8.37
N ALA A 470 -1.13 12.56 -7.57
CA ALA A 470 -2.19 13.35 -6.92
C ALA A 470 -2.90 14.32 -7.89
N GLY A 471 -3.45 13.77 -8.98
CA GLY A 471 -4.25 14.45 -9.98
C GLY A 471 -5.12 13.44 -10.74
N ASP A 472 -6.09 13.95 -11.50
CA ASP A 472 -7.07 13.14 -12.26
C ASP A 472 -7.22 13.70 -13.69
N GLU A 473 -6.11 14.14 -14.28
CA GLU A 473 -6.08 14.64 -15.66
C GLU A 473 -5.65 13.52 -16.62
N GLY A 474 -6.37 13.38 -17.73
CA GLY A 474 -6.15 12.28 -18.68
C GLY A 474 -6.60 10.92 -18.16
N THR A 475 -6.01 9.85 -18.69
CA THR A 475 -6.37 8.46 -18.38
C THR A 475 -5.90 8.04 -16.98
N LEU A 476 -6.80 7.48 -16.18
CA LEU A 476 -6.51 7.00 -14.84
C LEU A 476 -5.82 5.63 -14.88
N GLY A 477 -4.51 5.64 -15.15
CA GLY A 477 -3.69 4.42 -15.13
C GLY A 477 -3.35 3.90 -13.73
N MET A 478 -3.42 4.76 -12.71
CA MET A 478 -3.06 4.47 -11.31
C MET A 478 -3.60 5.58 -10.40
N ALA A 479 -4.08 5.22 -9.21
CA ALA A 479 -4.50 6.19 -8.19
C ALA A 479 -3.30 6.76 -7.40
N TRP A 480 -3.57 7.68 -6.46
CA TRP A 480 -2.53 8.50 -5.83
C TRP A 480 -1.96 7.94 -4.52
N GLY A 481 -0.85 8.54 -4.07
CA GLY A 481 -0.25 8.35 -2.75
C GLY A 481 0.99 7.45 -2.77
N SER A 482 1.35 6.90 -1.60
CA SER A 482 2.52 6.02 -1.46
C SER A 482 2.34 4.67 -2.16
N GLY A 483 1.10 4.28 -2.47
CA GLY A 483 0.76 3.12 -3.28
C GLY A 483 1.14 3.22 -4.76
N SER A 484 1.89 4.25 -5.17
CA SER A 484 2.19 4.54 -6.58
C SER A 484 3.62 4.18 -7.01
N ALA A 485 3.87 4.22 -8.31
CA ALA A 485 5.19 4.15 -8.93
C ALA A 485 5.28 5.13 -10.11
N ASN A 486 6.49 5.38 -10.62
CA ASN A 486 6.66 6.24 -11.80
C ASN A 486 6.45 5.40 -13.08
N PHE A 487 5.61 5.88 -13.99
CA PHE A 487 5.40 5.25 -15.28
C PHE A 487 6.65 5.39 -16.16
N PRO A 488 7.14 4.29 -16.78
CA PRO A 488 8.13 4.41 -17.85
C PRO A 488 7.51 4.98 -19.14
N TYR A 489 6.20 4.78 -19.30
CA TYR A 489 5.29 5.32 -20.31
C TYR A 489 3.87 4.91 -19.91
N LEU A 490 2.85 5.53 -20.50
CA LEU A 490 1.45 5.18 -20.32
C LEU A 490 0.76 5.17 -21.69
N VAL A 491 0.32 3.99 -22.14
CA VAL A 491 -0.42 3.86 -23.41
C VAL A 491 -1.88 4.15 -23.12
N THR A 492 -2.41 5.23 -23.70
CA THR A 492 -3.78 5.68 -23.46
C THR A 492 -4.79 4.91 -24.32
N PRO A 493 -6.07 4.82 -23.91
CA PRO A 493 -7.11 4.21 -24.73
C PRO A 493 -7.22 4.84 -26.13
N ASN A 494 -7.17 6.17 -26.24
CA ASN A 494 -7.19 6.89 -27.50
C ASN A 494 -6.05 6.46 -28.42
N THR A 495 -4.81 6.40 -27.91
CA THR A 495 -3.66 5.95 -28.69
C THR A 495 -3.81 4.49 -29.15
N ALA A 496 -4.23 3.58 -28.27
CA ALA A 496 -4.37 2.17 -28.62
C ALA A 496 -5.49 1.92 -29.64
N ILE A 497 -6.65 2.54 -29.45
CA ILE A 497 -7.81 2.38 -30.34
C ILE A 497 -7.54 3.03 -31.70
N GLN A 498 -6.95 4.24 -31.73
CA GLN A 498 -6.58 4.90 -32.98
C GLN A 498 -5.61 4.04 -33.81
N ASN A 499 -4.60 3.43 -33.16
CA ASN A 499 -3.66 2.53 -33.83
C ASN A 499 -4.34 1.28 -34.42
N GLU A 500 -5.37 0.75 -33.75
CA GLU A 500 -6.14 -0.40 -34.25
C GLU A 500 -7.02 0.02 -35.44
N VAL A 501 -7.76 1.12 -35.32
CA VAL A 501 -8.71 1.57 -36.35
C VAL A 501 -7.99 2.10 -37.59
N VAL A 502 -7.09 3.05 -37.42
CA VAL A 502 -6.41 3.71 -38.55
C VAL A 502 -5.22 2.89 -39.02
N GLY A 503 -4.39 2.44 -38.09
CA GLY A 503 -3.12 1.78 -38.42
C GLY A 503 -3.27 0.38 -39.00
N LYS A 504 -4.29 -0.38 -38.57
CA LYS A 504 -4.47 -1.78 -38.99
C LYS A 504 -5.68 -2.01 -39.89
N ASN A 505 -6.73 -1.20 -39.75
CA ASN A 505 -8.01 -1.46 -40.40
C ASN A 505 -8.42 -0.39 -41.45
N ASP A 506 -7.64 0.68 -41.62
CA ASP A 506 -7.94 1.80 -42.53
C ASP A 506 -9.34 2.40 -42.30
N GLY A 507 -9.77 2.45 -41.04
CA GLY A 507 -11.09 2.93 -40.62
C GLY A 507 -11.15 4.43 -40.38
N LEU A 508 -12.36 5.00 -40.42
CA LEU A 508 -12.59 6.42 -40.10
C LEU A 508 -12.57 6.62 -38.57
N TYR A 509 -11.73 7.56 -38.11
CA TYR A 509 -11.49 7.82 -36.68
C TYR A 509 -11.68 9.29 -36.31
N GLN A 510 -12.36 9.56 -35.19
CA GLN A 510 -12.44 10.86 -34.53
C GLN A 510 -12.26 10.69 -33.02
N SER A 511 -11.83 11.75 -32.34
CA SER A 511 -11.68 11.71 -30.88
C SER A 511 -11.97 13.07 -30.24
N LEU A 512 -12.50 13.07 -29.01
CA LEU A 512 -12.83 14.28 -28.25
C LEU A 512 -12.43 14.14 -26.79
N ARG A 513 -11.48 14.96 -26.34
CA ARG A 513 -10.97 14.95 -24.95
C ARG A 513 -11.90 15.64 -23.95
N ASN A 514 -12.53 16.74 -24.34
CA ASN A 514 -13.23 17.62 -23.40
C ASN A 514 -14.54 16.99 -22.90
N ASN A 515 -14.56 16.59 -21.63
CA ASN A 515 -15.74 16.04 -20.93
C ASN A 515 -16.97 16.96 -20.94
N SER A 516 -16.77 18.27 -21.02
CA SER A 516 -17.86 19.26 -20.97
C SER A 516 -18.41 19.64 -22.34
N ASN A 517 -17.77 19.25 -23.45
CA ASN A 517 -18.27 19.58 -24.80
C ASN A 517 -19.30 18.56 -25.30
N LEU A 518 -20.45 18.53 -24.64
CA LEU A 518 -21.52 17.57 -24.91
C LEU A 518 -22.08 17.72 -26.34
N ASP A 519 -22.18 18.94 -26.87
CA ASP A 519 -22.71 19.18 -28.22
C ASP A 519 -21.88 18.50 -29.30
N GLN A 520 -20.54 18.58 -29.20
CA GLN A 520 -19.65 17.90 -30.12
C GLN A 520 -19.69 16.39 -29.91
N ALA A 521 -19.74 15.91 -28.65
CA ALA A 521 -19.88 14.49 -28.34
C ALA A 521 -21.17 13.90 -28.97
N TYR A 522 -22.32 14.56 -28.81
CA TYR A 522 -23.58 14.17 -29.42
C TYR A 522 -23.53 14.19 -30.95
N SER A 523 -22.84 15.19 -31.52
CA SER A 523 -22.69 15.30 -32.98
C SER A 523 -21.84 14.17 -33.57
N LEU A 524 -20.81 13.70 -32.85
CA LEU A 524 -20.03 12.52 -33.23
C LEU A 524 -20.84 11.23 -33.05
N ALA A 525 -21.53 11.07 -31.92
CA ALA A 525 -22.33 9.87 -31.64
C ALA A 525 -23.43 9.63 -32.70
N LYS A 526 -24.08 10.68 -33.20
CA LYS A 526 -25.10 10.58 -34.27
C LYS A 526 -24.57 10.09 -35.62
N GLN A 527 -23.26 10.17 -35.85
CA GLN A 527 -22.64 9.66 -37.07
C GLN A 527 -22.40 8.15 -37.02
N ALA A 528 -22.47 7.53 -35.84
CA ALA A 528 -22.37 6.09 -35.69
C ALA A 528 -23.72 5.42 -36.05
N THR A 529 -23.67 4.52 -37.03
CA THR A 529 -24.84 3.81 -37.59
C THR A 529 -25.56 2.87 -36.61
N ASP A 530 -24.95 2.56 -35.46
CA ASP A 530 -25.47 1.66 -34.42
C ASP A 530 -25.99 2.38 -33.15
N SER A 531 -26.35 3.66 -33.25
CA SER A 531 -27.01 4.40 -32.15
C SER A 531 -28.46 3.96 -31.88
N ALA A 532 -28.92 2.85 -32.49
CA ALA A 532 -30.20 2.23 -32.17
C ALA A 532 -30.13 1.44 -30.85
N GLY A 533 -29.92 2.11 -29.71
CA GLY A 533 -30.12 1.49 -28.39
C GLY A 533 -29.21 1.92 -27.25
N VAL A 534 -28.50 3.04 -27.33
CA VAL A 534 -27.87 3.68 -26.16
C VAL A 534 -28.50 5.04 -25.91
#